data_AF-A0A967N4N6-F1
#
_entry.id   AF-A0A967N4N6-F1
#
_cell.length_a   1.000
_cell.length_b   1.000
_cell.length_c   1.000
_cell.angle_alpha   90.00
_cell.angle_beta   90.00
_cell.angle_gamma   90.00
#
_symmetry.space_group_name_H-M   'P 1'
#
loop_
_entity.id
_entity.type
_entity.pdbx_description
1 polymer ?
#
loop_
_entity_poly.entity_id
_entity_poly.type
_entity_poly.pdbx_seq_one_letter_code
_entity_poly.pdbx_strand_id
1 'polypeptide(L)'
;MEVRDLLAAGTTTAIVPTGGIEDNGPYVATGKHNYVLLGMCERIARRLGDALCAPIVELVPEGEIDEPTGHMRYPGTISLRPETFRRVLDDVASSLRAHGFTEIVLIGDSGGNQRHLEATARVLNRRWSDARAHYIPEY
;
A
#
# COMPACT_ATOMS: atom_id res chain seq x y z
N MET A 1 -2.21 19.56 -16.86
CA MET A 1 -3.11 18.50 -16.41
C MET A 1 -2.66 18.09 -15.01
N GLU A 2 -3.52 18.29 -14.02
CA GLU A 2 -3.31 18.01 -12.60
C GLU A 2 -4.27 16.89 -12.14
N VAL A 3 -4.08 16.32 -10.94
CA VAL A 3 -4.96 15.26 -10.38
C VAL A 3 -6.44 15.70 -10.33
N ARG A 4 -6.73 16.97 -10.04
CA ARG A 4 -8.08 17.54 -10.11
C ARG A 4 -8.72 17.34 -11.50
N ASP A 5 -7.94 17.51 -12.57
CA ASP A 5 -8.43 17.39 -13.93
C ASP A 5 -8.71 15.91 -14.27
N LEU A 6 -7.94 14.96 -13.72
CA LEU A 6 -8.20 13.52 -13.83
C LEU A 6 -9.52 13.12 -13.16
N LEU A 7 -9.76 13.61 -11.94
CA LEU A 7 -11.01 13.39 -11.23
C LEU A 7 -12.20 13.96 -12.01
N ALA A 8 -12.07 15.19 -12.52
CA ALA A 8 -13.10 15.83 -13.36
C ALA A 8 -13.35 15.08 -14.68
N ALA A 9 -12.33 14.38 -15.21
CA ALA A 9 -12.43 13.55 -16.40
C ALA A 9 -12.96 12.12 -16.13
N GLY A 10 -13.30 11.79 -14.87
CA GLY A 10 -13.92 10.51 -14.51
C GLY A 10 -12.97 9.46 -13.90
N THR A 11 -11.73 9.83 -13.55
CA THR A 11 -10.88 8.95 -12.72
C THR A 11 -11.50 8.83 -11.33
N THR A 12 -11.75 7.62 -10.87
CA THR A 12 -12.39 7.35 -9.57
C THR A 12 -11.52 6.49 -8.66
N THR A 13 -10.53 5.80 -9.24
CA THR A 13 -9.71 4.80 -8.54
C THR A 13 -8.37 5.38 -8.11
N ALA A 14 -7.97 5.11 -6.87
CA ALA A 14 -6.60 5.32 -6.41
C ALA A 14 -6.02 4.00 -5.89
N ILE A 15 -4.87 3.61 -6.42
CA ILE A 15 -4.12 2.43 -5.99
C ILE A 15 -3.11 2.88 -4.94
N VAL A 16 -3.14 2.26 -3.76
CA VAL A 16 -2.17 2.45 -2.68
C VAL A 16 -1.25 1.23 -2.63
N PRO A 17 -0.06 1.31 -3.26
CA PRO A 17 0.92 0.24 -3.22
C PRO A 17 1.70 0.22 -1.90
N THR A 18 1.95 -0.98 -1.38
CA THR A 18 2.75 -1.20 -0.17
C THR A 18 3.89 -2.17 -0.44
N GLY A 19 5.12 -1.76 -0.18
CA GLY A 19 6.30 -2.59 -0.45
C GLY A 19 6.82 -3.24 0.82
N GLY A 20 8.11 -3.04 1.10
CA GLY A 20 8.79 -3.63 2.25
C GLY A 20 10.30 -3.51 2.16
N ILE A 21 10.97 -3.68 3.30
CA ILE A 21 12.44 -3.66 3.42
C ILE A 21 12.85 -4.86 4.27
N GLU A 22 13.22 -5.95 3.59
CA GLU A 22 13.50 -7.25 4.19
C GLU A 22 14.83 -7.84 3.71
N ASP A 23 15.30 -8.88 4.41
CA ASP A 23 16.48 -9.63 3.99
C ASP A 23 16.22 -10.38 2.69
N ASN A 24 17.13 -10.19 1.73
CA ASN A 24 17.01 -10.76 0.39
C ASN A 24 18.31 -11.43 -0.08
N GLY A 25 19.17 -11.78 0.88
CA GLY A 25 20.53 -12.21 0.61
C GLY A 25 21.46 -11.05 0.21
N PRO A 26 22.74 -11.35 -0.07
CA PRO A 26 23.79 -10.33 -0.19
C PRO A 26 23.79 -9.54 -1.51
N TYR A 27 23.01 -9.95 -2.51
CA TYR A 27 23.08 -9.40 -3.88
C TYR A 27 21.78 -8.75 -4.36
N VAL A 28 20.75 -8.71 -3.53
CA VAL A 28 19.47 -8.11 -3.84
C VAL A 28 19.23 -6.96 -2.89
N ALA A 29 18.77 -5.82 -3.42
CA ALA A 29 18.44 -4.68 -2.58
C ALA A 29 17.34 -5.05 -1.57
N THR A 30 17.50 -4.66 -0.31
CA THR A 30 16.54 -4.97 0.76
C THR A 30 15.14 -4.41 0.47
N GLY A 31 15.06 -3.30 -0.26
CA GLY A 31 13.82 -2.70 -0.75
C GLY A 31 13.33 -3.23 -2.10
N LYS A 32 13.63 -4.47 -2.51
CA LYS A 32 13.23 -5.02 -3.83
C LYS A 32 11.75 -4.79 -4.15
N HIS A 33 10.89 -4.93 -3.14
CA HIS A 33 9.44 -4.76 -3.25
C HIS A 33 9.04 -3.35 -3.71
N ASN A 34 9.72 -2.34 -3.16
CA ASN A 34 9.51 -0.94 -3.53
C ASN A 34 9.88 -0.69 -5.01
N TYR A 35 10.94 -1.33 -5.51
CA TYR A 35 11.35 -1.22 -6.92
C TYR A 35 10.39 -1.93 -7.88
N VAL A 36 9.86 -3.10 -7.49
CA VAL A 36 8.82 -3.79 -8.26
C VAL A 36 7.59 -2.90 -8.39
N LEU A 37 7.10 -2.35 -7.27
CA LEU A 37 5.93 -1.47 -7.25
C LEU A 37 6.13 -0.17 -8.01
N LEU A 38 7.34 0.40 -7.96
CA LEU A 38 7.70 1.59 -8.73
C LEU A 38 7.53 1.34 -10.24
N GLY A 39 7.88 0.14 -10.72
CA GLY A 39 7.71 -0.24 -12.12
C GLY A 39 6.28 -0.67 -12.49
N MET A 40 5.54 -1.26 -11.55
CA MET A 40 4.28 -1.96 -11.85
C MET A 40 3.03 -1.12 -11.59
N CYS A 41 2.97 -0.35 -10.50
CA CYS A 41 1.74 0.35 -10.09
C CYS A 41 1.25 1.35 -11.13
N GLU A 42 2.15 2.15 -11.73
CA GLU A 42 1.79 3.07 -12.80
C GLU A 42 1.25 2.34 -14.03
N ARG A 43 1.83 1.18 -14.39
CA ARG A 43 1.38 0.39 -15.55
C ARG A 43 -0.03 -0.16 -15.35
N ILE A 44 -0.33 -0.59 -14.13
CA ILE A 44 -1.67 -1.05 -13.75
C ILE A 44 -2.66 0.11 -13.84
N ALA A 45 -2.32 1.25 -13.24
CA ALA A 45 -3.16 2.45 -13.27
C ALA A 45 -3.51 2.87 -14.71
N ARG A 46 -2.49 2.95 -15.59
CA ARG A 46 -2.67 3.26 -17.01
C ARG A 46 -3.50 2.22 -17.76
N ARG A 47 -3.37 0.93 -17.40
CA ARG A 47 -4.11 -0.16 -18.06
C ARG A 47 -5.58 -0.19 -17.67
N LEU A 48 -5.93 0.22 -16.45
CA LEU A 48 -7.29 0.41 -15.98
C LEU A 48 -7.95 1.61 -16.66
N GLY A 49 -7.21 2.72 -16.81
CA GLY A 49 -7.65 3.90 -17.56
C GLY A 49 -8.47 4.91 -16.74
N ASP A 50 -8.86 4.57 -15.52
CA ASP A 50 -9.60 5.39 -14.56
C ASP A 50 -8.96 5.38 -13.15
N ALA A 51 -7.66 5.06 -13.10
CA ALA A 51 -6.91 4.90 -11.86
C ALA A 51 -5.66 5.78 -11.79
N LEU A 52 -5.34 6.24 -10.58
CA LEU A 52 -4.08 6.88 -10.20
C LEU A 52 -3.25 5.93 -9.32
N CYS A 53 -1.95 5.83 -9.57
CA CYS A 53 -1.02 5.22 -8.62
C CYS A 53 -0.62 6.25 -7.55
N ALA A 54 -0.95 6.01 -6.29
CA ALA A 54 -0.52 6.83 -5.17
C ALA A 54 0.94 6.51 -4.77
N PRO A 55 1.60 7.37 -3.96
CA PRO A 55 2.94 7.07 -3.44
C PRO A 55 3.01 5.72 -2.72
N ILE A 56 4.14 5.03 -2.86
CA ILE A 56 4.38 3.74 -2.22
C ILE A 56 4.51 3.93 -0.72
N VAL A 57 3.78 3.12 0.05
CA VAL A 57 4.04 2.95 1.48
C VAL A 57 5.20 1.96 1.60
N GLU A 58 6.41 2.51 1.70
CA GLU A 58 7.67 1.75 1.59
C GLU A 58 7.98 0.88 2.80
N LEU A 59 7.48 1.27 3.98
CA LEU A 59 7.74 0.60 5.24
C LEU A 59 6.50 -0.16 5.70
N VAL A 60 6.69 -1.43 6.05
CA VAL A 60 5.61 -2.35 6.41
C VAL A 60 6.03 -3.22 7.60
N PRO A 61 5.12 -3.99 8.20
CA PRO A 61 5.49 -4.95 9.23
C PRO A 61 6.27 -6.12 8.64
N GLU A 62 7.54 -6.22 9.01
CA GLU A 62 8.48 -7.28 8.60
C GLU A 62 8.81 -8.26 9.76
N GLY A 63 8.28 -7.97 10.95
CA GLY A 63 8.54 -8.69 12.19
C GLY A 63 8.45 -7.79 13.41
N GLU A 64 8.41 -8.40 14.59
CA GLU A 64 8.50 -7.69 15.88
C GLU A 64 9.90 -7.10 16.06
N ILE A 65 9.96 -5.89 16.65
CA ILE A 65 11.20 -5.09 16.74
C ILE A 65 11.99 -5.43 18.00
N ASP A 66 11.36 -5.36 19.18
CA ASP A 66 12.03 -5.52 20.47
C ASP A 66 12.41 -6.98 20.77
N GLU A 67 11.57 -7.91 20.32
CA GLU A 67 11.84 -9.35 20.29
C GLU A 67 11.84 -9.83 18.82
N PRO A 68 12.99 -9.79 18.12
CA PRO A 68 13.05 -10.02 16.68
C PRO A 68 12.36 -11.31 16.18
N THR A 69 11.35 -11.14 15.34
CA THR A 69 10.65 -12.23 14.62
C THR A 69 10.64 -11.98 13.12
N GLY A 70 10.28 -12.99 12.32
CA GLY A 70 10.22 -12.84 10.85
C GLY A 70 11.55 -12.35 10.26
N HIS A 71 11.46 -11.38 9.35
CA HIS A 71 12.62 -10.77 8.69
C HIS A 71 13.42 -9.87 9.64
N MET A 72 12.84 -9.39 10.75
CA MET A 72 13.57 -8.59 11.75
C MET A 72 14.69 -9.39 12.45
N ARG A 73 14.73 -10.72 12.30
CA ARG A 73 15.86 -11.55 12.75
C ARG A 73 17.15 -11.32 11.96
N TYR A 74 17.05 -10.66 10.80
CA TYR A 74 18.16 -10.48 9.87
C TYR A 74 18.57 -9.00 9.76
N PRO A 75 19.88 -8.68 9.81
CA PRO A 75 20.34 -7.30 9.69
C PRO A 75 19.96 -6.66 8.35
N GLY A 76 19.51 -5.40 8.41
CA GLY A 76 19.11 -4.62 7.23
C GLY A 76 17.60 -4.55 7.00
N THR A 77 16.80 -5.39 7.69
CA THR A 77 15.35 -5.30 7.71
C THR A 77 14.88 -4.06 8.49
N ILE A 78 13.85 -3.37 7.98
CA ILE A 78 13.21 -2.22 8.66
C ILE A 78 11.71 -2.50 8.76
N SER A 79 11.22 -2.60 10.00
CA SER A 79 9.82 -2.95 10.28
C SER A 79 9.04 -1.78 10.88
N LEU A 80 7.78 -1.61 10.44
CA LEU A 80 6.79 -0.87 11.21
C LEU A 80 6.02 -1.79 12.15
N ARG A 81 5.66 -1.26 13.32
CA ARG A 81 4.68 -1.92 14.18
C ARG A 81 3.33 -2.07 13.43
N PRO A 82 2.62 -3.19 13.59
CA PRO A 82 1.36 -3.43 12.88
C PRO A 82 0.31 -2.33 13.03
N GLU A 83 0.20 -1.71 14.21
CA GLU A 83 -0.71 -0.60 14.47
C GLU A 83 -0.27 0.70 13.81
N THR A 84 1.04 0.97 13.72
CA THR A 84 1.57 2.13 13.00
C THR A 84 1.28 2.00 11.51
N PHE A 85 1.56 0.84 10.92
CA PHE A 85 1.27 0.58 9.51
C PHE A 85 -0.21 0.75 9.18
N ARG A 86 -1.11 0.18 10.00
CA ARG A 86 -2.56 0.34 9.79
C ARG A 86 -3.03 1.79 9.90
N ARG A 87 -2.44 2.59 10.81
CA ARG A 87 -2.73 4.04 10.89
C ARG A 87 -2.25 4.80 9.66
N VAL A 88 -1.04 4.50 9.17
CA VAL A 88 -0.54 5.09 7.92
C VAL A 88 -1.47 4.77 6.74
N LEU A 89 -1.89 3.51 6.61
CA LEU A 89 -2.84 3.12 5.55
C LEU A 89 -4.19 3.82 5.67
N ASP A 90 -4.72 3.95 6.90
CA ASP A 90 -5.97 4.65 7.16
C ASP A 90 -5.87 6.12 6.73
N ASP A 91 -4.80 6.82 7.13
CA ASP A 91 -4.57 8.22 6.81
C ASP A 91 -4.39 8.44 5.29
N VAL A 92 -3.61 7.59 4.63
CA VAL A 92 -3.40 7.64 3.16
C VAL A 92 -4.72 7.43 2.42
N ALA A 93 -5.44 6.35 2.74
CA ALA A 93 -6.70 6.00 2.08
C ALA A 93 -7.78 7.06 2.34
N SER A 94 -7.85 7.59 3.56
CA SER A 94 -8.79 8.65 3.92
C SER A 94 -8.48 9.98 3.25
N SER A 95 -7.20 10.29 3.06
CA SER A 95 -6.77 11.48 2.32
C SER A 95 -7.18 11.39 0.85
N LEU A 96 -6.99 10.23 0.21
CA LEU A 96 -7.43 10.00 -1.17
C LEU A 96 -8.96 10.09 -1.29
N ARG A 97 -9.71 9.46 -0.37
CA ARG A 97 -11.17 9.62 -0.29
C ARG A 97 -11.56 11.09 -0.15
N ALA A 98 -10.91 11.85 0.73
CA ALA A 98 -11.20 13.27 0.96
C ALA A 98 -10.96 14.13 -0.30
N HIS A 99 -10.08 13.73 -1.20
CA HIS A 99 -9.88 14.38 -2.50
C HIS A 99 -10.91 13.99 -3.56
N GLY A 100 -11.78 13.00 -3.30
CA GLY A 100 -12.87 12.60 -4.19
C GLY A 100 -12.70 11.26 -4.90
N PHE A 101 -11.65 10.49 -4.61
CA PHE A 101 -11.56 9.11 -5.08
C PHE A 101 -12.60 8.24 -4.35
N THR A 102 -13.35 7.43 -5.10
CA THR A 102 -14.42 6.58 -4.55
C THR A 102 -13.98 5.12 -4.43
N GLU A 103 -12.97 4.69 -5.18
CA GLU A 103 -12.43 3.33 -5.16
C GLU A 103 -10.96 3.37 -4.72
N ILE A 104 -10.66 2.92 -3.51
CA ILE A 104 -9.29 2.88 -2.96
C ILE A 104 -8.80 1.44 -2.97
N VAL A 105 -7.79 1.12 -3.78
CA VAL A 105 -7.29 -0.24 -3.96
C VAL A 105 -5.97 -0.42 -3.21
N LEU A 106 -5.96 -1.23 -2.17
CA LEU A 106 -4.76 -1.60 -1.43
C LEU A 106 -4.12 -2.84 -2.06
N ILE A 107 -2.86 -2.72 -2.45
CA ILE A 107 -2.04 -3.83 -2.98
C ILE A 107 -0.71 -3.90 -2.19
N GLY A 108 -0.15 -5.10 -2.05
CA GLY A 108 1.12 -5.28 -1.35
C GLY A 108 2.00 -6.32 -2.01
N ASP A 109 3.27 -5.98 -2.22
CA ASP A 109 4.26 -6.89 -2.82
C ASP A 109 5.05 -7.69 -1.75
N SER A 110 5.24 -7.13 -0.54
CA SER A 110 5.74 -7.91 0.61
C SER A 110 4.65 -8.83 1.17
N GLY A 111 5.01 -10.06 1.52
CA GLY A 111 4.04 -11.07 1.97
C GLY A 111 3.59 -10.88 3.42
N GLY A 112 4.46 -10.38 4.30
CA GLY A 112 4.23 -10.35 5.76
C GLY A 112 3.07 -9.44 6.21
N ASN A 113 2.66 -8.51 5.35
CA ASN A 113 1.78 -7.40 5.70
C ASN A 113 0.34 -7.54 5.14
N GLN A 114 0.06 -8.57 4.34
CA GLN A 114 -1.20 -8.74 3.58
C GLN A 114 -2.45 -8.68 4.48
N ARG A 115 -2.39 -9.38 5.63
CA ARG A 115 -3.47 -9.37 6.64
C ARG A 115 -3.80 -7.97 7.17
N HIS A 116 -2.81 -7.06 7.18
CA HIS A 116 -3.00 -5.70 7.66
C HIS A 116 -3.66 -4.81 6.59
N LEU A 117 -3.39 -5.05 5.31
CA LEU A 117 -4.14 -4.44 4.20
C LEU A 117 -5.62 -4.84 4.27
N GLU A 118 -5.89 -6.14 4.38
CA GLU A 118 -7.25 -6.66 4.48
C GLU A 118 -7.99 -6.08 5.70
N ALA A 119 -7.35 -6.11 6.88
CA ALA A 119 -7.93 -5.58 8.10
C ALA A 119 -8.25 -4.08 7.99
N THR A 120 -7.35 -3.29 7.40
CA THR A 120 -7.59 -1.86 7.17
C THR A 120 -8.75 -1.65 6.20
N ALA A 121 -8.78 -2.33 5.04
CA ALA A 121 -9.88 -2.21 4.09
C ALA A 121 -11.25 -2.50 4.75
N ARG A 122 -11.33 -3.54 5.59
CA ARG A 122 -12.54 -3.86 6.35
C ARG A 122 -12.94 -2.76 7.35
N VAL A 123 -11.97 -2.13 8.02
CA VAL A 123 -12.24 -1.01 8.95
C VAL A 123 -12.77 0.20 8.17
N LEU A 124 -12.12 0.57 7.07
CA LEU A 124 -12.51 1.68 6.22
C LEU A 124 -13.93 1.50 5.67
N ASN A 125 -14.25 0.30 5.16
CA ASN A 125 -15.58 0.00 4.63
C ASN A 125 -16.71 -0.02 5.65
N ARG A 126 -16.40 -0.16 6.96
CA ARG A 126 -17.41 0.05 8.02
C ARG A 126 -17.62 1.52 8.33
N ARG A 127 -16.61 2.36 8.08
CA ARG A 127 -16.60 3.79 8.38
C ARG A 127 -17.14 4.64 7.24
N TRP A 128 -16.97 4.21 6.00
CA TRP A 128 -17.32 4.97 4.80
C TRP A 128 -18.67 4.54 4.22
N SER A 129 -19.42 5.52 3.71
CA SER A 129 -20.69 5.29 3.01
C SER A 129 -20.66 5.74 1.54
N ASP A 130 -19.63 6.47 1.14
CA ASP A 130 -19.46 7.20 -0.12
C ASP A 130 -18.23 6.75 -0.92
N ALA A 131 -17.44 5.82 -0.39
CA ALA A 131 -16.27 5.23 -1.03
C ALA A 131 -16.08 3.78 -0.56
N ARG A 132 -15.29 3.00 -1.30
CA ARG A 132 -14.92 1.61 -0.97
C ARG A 132 -13.42 1.45 -0.95
N ALA A 133 -12.92 0.78 0.08
CA ALA A 133 -11.56 0.25 0.14
C ALA A 133 -11.56 -1.22 -0.31
N HIS A 134 -10.70 -1.54 -1.27
CA HIS A 134 -10.47 -2.89 -1.76
C HIS A 134 -9.13 -3.39 -1.27
N TYR A 135 -9.07 -4.67 -0.94
CA TYR A 135 -7.81 -5.38 -0.76
C TYR A 135 -7.73 -6.44 -1.85
N ILE A 136 -6.64 -6.41 -2.63
CA ILE A 136 -6.39 -7.41 -3.67
C ILE A 136 -5.33 -8.38 -3.12
N PRO A 137 -5.69 -9.65 -2.87
CA PRO A 137 -4.72 -10.64 -2.41
C PRO A 137 -3.75 -11.01 -3.55
N GLU A 138 -2.55 -11.45 -3.16
CA GLU A 138 -1.56 -12.04 -4.08
C GLU A 138 -1.21 -11.13 -5.28
N TYR A 139 -0.99 -9.85 -4.97
CA TYR A 139 -0.42 -8.88 -5.90
C TYR A 139 1.02 -9.24 -6.27
#